data_AF-A0A0J6SNI0-F1
#
_entry.id   AF-A0A0J6SNI0-F1
#
_cell.length_a   1.000
_cell.length_b   1.000
_cell.length_c   1.000
_cell.angle_alpha   90.00
_cell.angle_beta   90.00
_cell.angle_gamma   90.00
#
_symmetry.space_group_name_H-M   'P 1'
#
loop_
_entity.id
_entity.type
_entity.pdbx_description
1 polymer ?
#
loop_
_entity_poly.entity_id
_entity_poly.type
_entity_poly.pdbx_seq_one_letter_code
_entity_poly.pdbx_strand_id
1 'polypeptide(L)' 'MSAVPKQLTPEEIQRRRKRSVAIALVLAALVAIFYVLTIAKLGPQVLNRPL' A
#
# COMPACT_ATOMS: atom_id res chain seq x y z
N MET A 1 -29.27 -17.33 -13.35
CA MET A 1 -28.93 -15.89 -13.44
C MET A 1 -27.49 -15.78 -13.90
N SER A 2 -27.28 -15.74 -15.22
CA SER A 2 -25.95 -15.78 -15.84
C SER A 2 -25.32 -14.38 -15.78
N ALA A 3 -24.32 -14.19 -14.93
CA ALA A 3 -23.53 -12.95 -14.93
C ALA A 3 -22.64 -12.97 -16.19
N VAL A 4 -23.10 -12.37 -17.27
CA VAL A 4 -22.27 -12.10 -18.46
C VAL A 4 -21.16 -11.15 -18.00
N PRO A 5 -19.87 -11.52 -18.13
CA PRO A 5 -18.79 -10.64 -17.75
C PRO A 5 -18.86 -9.37 -18.62
N LYS A 6 -19.21 -8.24 -17.99
CA LYS A 6 -19.19 -6.95 -18.66
C LYS A 6 -17.74 -6.59 -18.97
N GLN A 7 -17.35 -6.75 -20.23
CA GLN A 7 -16.06 -6.27 -20.71
C GLN A 7 -15.99 -4.77 -20.45
N LEU A 8 -14.93 -4.35 -19.75
CA LEU A 8 -14.76 -2.96 -19.35
C LEU A 8 -14.30 -2.13 -20.54
N THR A 9 -14.82 -0.92 -20.65
CA THR A 9 -14.31 0.01 -21.66
C THR A 9 -12.90 0.47 -21.28
N PRO A 10 -12.06 0.90 -22.25
CA PRO A 10 -10.72 1.43 -21.97
C PRO A 10 -10.73 2.57 -20.93
N GLU A 11 -11.77 3.41 -20.95
CA GLU A 11 -11.95 4.51 -19.98
C GLU A 11 -12.19 4.00 -18.56
N GLU A 12 -13.02 2.97 -18.39
CA GLU A 12 -13.29 2.35 -17.09
C GLU A 12 -12.03 1.70 -16.52
N ILE A 13 -11.25 1.01 -17.36
CA ILE A 13 -9.96 0.43 -16.97
C ILE A 13 -9.00 1.52 -16.51
N GLN A 14 -8.92 2.63 -17.24
CA GLN A 14 -8.03 3.74 -16.90
C GLN A 14 -8.42 4.41 -15.57
N ARG A 15 -9.72 4.60 -15.32
CA ARG A 15 -10.22 5.12 -14.03
C ARG A 15 -9.92 4.17 -12.87
N ARG A 16 -10.07 2.86 -13.07
CA ARG A 16 -9.71 1.84 -12.06
C ARG A 16 -8.22 1.87 -11.75
N ARG A 17 -7.36 1.89 -12.77
CA ARG A 17 -5.89 1.97 -12.59
C ARG A 17 -5.47 3.21 -11.79
N LYS A 18 -6.05 4.38 -12.10
CA LYS A 18 -5.76 5.62 -11.34
C LYS A 18 -6.06 5.48 -9.84
N ARG A 19 -7.19 4.86 -9.49
CA ARG A 19 -7.56 4.59 -8.08
C ARG A 19 -6.60 3.59 -7.43
N SER A 20 -6.27 2.51 -8.11
CA SER A 20 -5.32 1.51 -7.60
C SER A 20 -3.94 2.11 -7.34
N VAL A 21 -3.45 2.96 -8.25
CA VAL A 21 -2.18 3.68 -8.08
C VAL A 21 -2.25 4.63 -6.90
N ALA A 22 -3.33 5.41 -6.76
CA ALA A 22 -3.49 6.29 -5.60
C ALA A 22 -3.46 5.52 -4.27
N ILE A 23 -4.16 4.39 -4.19
CA ILE A 23 -4.15 3.52 -3.01
C ILE A 23 -2.74 2.98 -2.75
N ALA A 24 -2.05 2.49 -3.78
CA ALA A 24 -0.69 1.98 -3.65
C ALA A 24 0.28 3.05 -3.14
N LEU A 25 0.18 4.28 -3.64
CA LEU A 25 1.01 5.40 -3.20
C LEU A 25 0.75 5.76 -1.73
N VAL A 26 -0.52 5.81 -1.31
CA VAL A 26 -0.88 6.09 0.09
C VAL A 26 -0.35 4.99 1.03
N LEU A 27 -0.55 3.73 0.65
CA LEU A 27 -0.06 2.59 1.44
C LEU A 27 1.47 2.59 1.53
N ALA A 28 2.17 2.84 0.42
CA ALA A 28 3.62 2.91 0.40
C ALA A 28 4.14 4.06 1.28
N ALA A 29 3.53 5.23 1.21
CA ALA A 29 3.88 6.37 2.06
C ALA A 29 3.66 6.07 3.55
N LEU A 30 2.53 5.43 3.89
CA LEU A 30 2.23 5.03 5.25
C LEU A 30 3.31 4.07 5.80
N VAL A 31 3.64 3.01 5.05
CA VAL A 31 4.67 2.04 5.43
C VAL A 31 6.04 2.71 5.57
N ALA A 32 6.40 3.60 4.65
CA ALA A 32 7.67 4.32 4.70
C ALA A 32 7.80 5.16 5.98
N ILE A 33 6.74 5.88 6.38
CA ILE A 33 6.73 6.64 7.63
C ILE A 33 6.97 5.73 8.83
N PHE A 34 6.24 4.61 8.94
CA PHE A 34 6.43 3.67 10.04
C PHE A 34 7.84 3.10 10.05
N TYR A 35 8.39 2.71 8.90
CA TYR A 35 9.72 2.16 8.80
C TYR A 35 10.82 3.15 9.23
N VAL A 36 10.70 4.41 8.78
CA VAL A 36 11.60 5.50 9.21
C VAL A 36 11.50 5.70 10.72
N LEU A 37 10.29 5.73 11.27
CA LEU A 37 10.08 5.87 12.72
C LEU A 37 10.65 4.67 13.49
N THR A 38 10.52 3.45 12.97
CA THR A 38 11.12 2.25 13.56
C THR A 38 12.63 2.41 13.66
N ILE A 39 13.31 2.77 12.58
CA ILE A 39 14.76 2.95 12.61
C ILE A 39 15.15 4.12 13.53
N ALA A 40 14.47 5.25 13.43
CA ALA A 40 14.82 6.46 14.17
C ALA A 40 14.54 6.38 15.68
N LYS A 41 13.45 5.72 16.08
CA LYS A 41 12.99 5.68 17.49
C LYS A 41 13.28 4.36 18.19
N LEU A 42 13.17 3.23 17.49
CA LEU A 42 13.43 1.92 18.08
C LEU A 42 14.92 1.55 17.94
N GLY A 43 15.55 1.94 16.83
CA GLY A 43 16.98 1.76 16.59
C GLY A 43 17.44 0.30 16.74
N PRO A 44 18.76 0.03 16.75
CA PRO A 44 19.28 -1.31 17.02
C PRO A 44 19.10 -1.75 18.48
N GLN A 45 18.82 -0.81 19.40
CA GLN A 45 18.72 -1.09 20.83
C GLN A 45 17.56 -2.02 21.18
N VAL A 46 16.49 -2.10 20.37
CA VAL A 46 15.45 -3.12 20.59
C VAL A 46 15.96 -4.55 20.45
N LEU A 47 17.08 -4.77 19.74
CA LEU A 47 17.74 -6.08 19.66
C LEU A 47 18.60 -6.37 20.90
N ASN A 48 19.01 -5.33 21.64
CA ASN A 48 19.76 -5.45 22.90
C ASN A 48 18.81 -5.46 24.10
N ARG A 49 17.82 -6.35 24.10
CA ARG A 49 16.97 -6.57 25.27
C ARG A 49 17.44 -7.81 26.03
N PRO A 50 17.77 -7.70 27.34
CA PRO A 50 18.04 -8.89 28.15
C PRO A 50 16.79 -9.76 28.22
N LEU A 51 16.99 -11.08 28.13
CA LEU A 51 15.96 -12.13 28.26
C LEU A 51 15.38 -12.15 29.68
#